data_AF-A0A832CXW2-F1
#
_entry.id   AF-A0A832CXW2-F1
#
_cell.length_a   1.000
_cell.length_b   1.000
_cell.length_c   1.000
_cell.angle_alpha   90.00
_cell.angle_beta   90.00
_cell.angle_gamma   90.00
#
_symmetry.space_group_name_H-M   'P 1'
#
loop_
_entity.id
_entity.type
_entity.pdbx_description
1 polymer ?
#
loop_
_entity_poly.entity_id
_entity_poly.type
_entity_poly.pdbx_seq_one_letter_code
_entity_poly.pdbx_strand_id
1 'polypeptide(L)'
;MNKMDLIQLIEEQFNYLLKTRAFFPYLNENRIGENQFSTAPFYKEKLGTDIKFIFDRKLDQTNIDEINSIAHWINQNYIIRLYSILEQNKICGKSVIIDQNVDGWEDVDLLIRLRNKFAHSSGNYNSRNNVSKSLYKKLVERYKLKDVKSPEEANEFPLSIDTVLEPLTEGCKKYFSSRK
;
A
#
# COMPACT_ATOMS: atom_id res chain seq x y z
N MET A 1 14.13 -18.42 11.97
CA MET A 1 12.91 -17.75 12.46
C MET A 1 11.75 -18.71 12.22
N ASN A 2 10.89 -18.94 13.22
CA ASN A 2 9.76 -19.85 13.05
C ASN A 2 8.64 -19.15 12.23
N LYS A 3 7.59 -19.88 11.82
CA LYS A 3 6.50 -19.28 11.04
C LYS A 3 5.73 -18.20 11.78
N MET A 4 5.48 -18.38 13.08
CA MET A 4 4.75 -17.43 13.90
C MET A 4 5.48 -16.09 14.00
N ASP A 5 6.81 -16.12 14.14
CA ASP A 5 7.64 -14.92 14.24
C ASP A 5 7.56 -14.05 12.98
N LEU A 6 7.55 -14.65 11.78
CA LEU A 6 7.46 -13.90 10.52
C LEU A 6 6.07 -13.29 10.32
N ILE A 7 5.00 -14.03 10.63
CA ILE A 7 3.63 -13.51 10.56
C ILE A 7 3.48 -12.31 11.49
N GLN A 8 3.99 -12.41 12.71
CA GLN A 8 3.99 -11.31 13.67
C GLN A 8 4.74 -10.08 13.12
N LEU A 9 5.93 -10.25 12.51
CA LEU A 9 6.67 -9.14 11.91
C LEU A 9 5.91 -8.47 10.76
N ILE A 10 5.19 -9.24 9.94
CA ILE A 10 4.33 -8.70 8.88
C ILE A 10 3.20 -7.87 9.48
N GLU A 11 2.54 -8.38 10.52
CA GLU A 11 1.45 -7.69 11.22
C GLU A 11 1.94 -6.41 11.91
N GLU A 12 3.13 -6.44 12.50
CA GLU A 12 3.76 -5.25 13.07
C GLU A 12 4.02 -4.17 12.01
N GLN A 13 4.53 -4.53 10.82
CA GLN A 13 4.69 -3.54 9.74
C GLN A 13 3.35 -2.98 9.27
N PHE A 14 2.33 -3.83 9.17
CA PHE A 14 1.00 -3.37 8.76
C PHE A 14 0.41 -2.42 9.81
N ASN A 15 0.62 -2.72 11.10
CA ASN A 15 0.23 -1.81 12.19
C ASN A 15 1.01 -0.49 12.15
N TYR A 16 2.30 -0.49 11.78
CA TYR A 16 3.04 0.76 11.57
C TYR A 16 2.46 1.56 10.41
N LEU A 17 2.14 0.92 9.28
CA LEU A 17 1.44 1.57 8.18
C LEU A 17 0.16 2.23 8.69
N LEU A 18 -0.73 1.48 9.34
CA LEU A 18 -2.01 2.00 9.81
C LEU A 18 -1.84 3.21 10.75
N LYS A 19 -0.91 3.12 11.72
CA LYS A 19 -0.61 4.21 12.65
C LYS A 19 -0.09 5.44 11.92
N THR A 20 0.88 5.30 11.02
CA THR A 20 1.42 6.42 10.23
C THR A 20 0.35 7.04 9.33
N ARG A 21 -0.50 6.21 8.72
CA ARG A 21 -1.60 6.66 7.86
C ARG A 21 -2.70 7.39 8.64
N ALA A 22 -2.88 7.10 9.92
CA ALA A 22 -3.78 7.87 10.78
C ALA A 22 -3.32 9.33 10.98
N PHE A 23 -2.01 9.60 10.92
CA PHE A 23 -1.40 10.94 10.97
C PHE A 23 -1.36 11.65 9.62
N PHE A 24 -1.40 10.92 8.51
CA PHE A 24 -1.34 11.50 7.16
C PHE A 24 -2.55 11.10 6.31
N PRO A 25 -3.79 11.15 6.79
CA PRO A 25 -4.93 10.51 6.12
C PRO A 25 -5.12 10.99 4.68
N TYR A 26 -5.73 10.15 3.83
CA TYR A 26 -6.15 10.62 2.52
C TYR A 26 -7.25 11.68 2.70
N LEU A 27 -7.07 12.84 2.07
CA LEU A 27 -8.01 13.94 2.13
C LEU A 27 -8.76 14.06 0.81
N ASN A 28 -10.09 14.14 0.90
CA ASN A 28 -10.95 14.42 -0.24
C ASN A 28 -11.02 15.94 -0.48
N GLU A 29 -11.15 16.37 -1.73
CA GLU A 29 -11.29 17.78 -2.14
C GLU A 29 -12.46 18.50 -1.44
N ASN A 30 -13.48 17.77 -0.98
CA ASN A 30 -14.58 18.31 -0.18
C ASN A 30 -14.14 18.91 1.18
N ARG A 31 -12.89 18.64 1.62
CA ARG A 31 -12.27 19.23 2.81
C ARG A 31 -11.76 20.66 2.57
N ILE A 32 -11.69 21.13 1.33
CA ILE A 32 -11.22 22.48 1.01
C ILE A 32 -12.10 23.50 1.75
N GLY A 33 -11.45 24.47 2.40
CA GLY A 33 -12.13 25.47 3.22
C GLY A 33 -12.31 25.07 4.69
N GLU A 34 -12.12 23.80 5.06
CA GLU A 34 -12.04 23.37 6.47
C GLU A 34 -10.72 23.82 7.09
N ASN A 35 -10.71 24.08 8.39
CA ASN A 35 -9.51 24.38 9.18
C ASN A 35 -9.27 23.34 10.29
N GLN A 36 -10.19 22.40 10.47
CA GLN A 36 -10.05 21.31 11.42
C GLN A 36 -10.84 20.09 10.95
N PHE A 37 -10.30 18.91 11.19
CA PHE A 37 -11.00 17.64 10.98
C PHE A 37 -10.43 16.56 11.89
N SER A 38 -11.08 15.39 11.92
CA SER A 38 -10.60 14.22 12.64
C SER A 38 -10.23 13.10 11.68
N THR A 39 -9.37 12.19 12.13
CA THR A 39 -9.02 10.99 11.36
C THR A 39 -10.26 10.18 10.99
N ALA A 40 -10.19 9.43 9.88
CA ALA A 40 -11.32 8.68 9.36
C ALA A 40 -11.81 7.60 10.35
N PRO A 41 -13.12 7.27 10.38
CA PRO A 41 -13.68 6.25 11.27
C PRO A 41 -12.92 4.91 11.24
N PHE A 42 -12.45 4.50 10.06
CA PHE A 42 -11.62 3.32 9.86
C PHE A 42 -10.44 3.21 10.87
N TYR A 43 -9.70 4.30 11.12
CA TYR A 43 -8.58 4.28 12.06
C TYR A 43 -9.03 4.29 13.52
N LYS A 44 -10.17 4.92 13.81
CA LYS A 44 -10.78 4.89 15.15
C LYS A 44 -11.19 3.49 15.52
N GLU A 45 -11.84 2.79 14.59
CA GLU A 45 -12.32 1.42 14.78
C GLU A 45 -11.17 0.41 14.84
N LYS A 46 -10.20 0.49 13.91
CA LYS A 46 -9.10 -0.48 13.88
C LYS A 46 -8.01 -0.23 14.93
N LEU A 47 -7.74 1.01 15.30
CA LEU A 47 -6.60 1.35 16.16
C LEU A 47 -7.00 1.95 17.52
N GLY A 48 -8.28 2.32 17.70
CA GLY A 48 -8.69 3.13 18.85
C GLY A 48 -8.11 4.56 18.83
N THR A 49 -7.68 5.04 17.67
CA THR A 49 -6.95 6.31 17.53
C THR A 49 -7.86 7.38 16.93
N ASP A 50 -8.06 8.49 17.66
CA ASP A 50 -8.74 9.68 17.16
C ASP A 50 -7.81 10.90 17.14
N ILE A 51 -7.19 11.16 15.99
CA ILE A 51 -6.32 12.32 15.79
C ILE A 51 -7.15 13.48 15.26
N LYS A 52 -7.05 14.63 15.93
CA LYS A 52 -7.62 15.90 15.47
C LYS A 52 -6.53 16.73 14.78
N PHE A 53 -6.82 17.14 13.56
CA PHE A 53 -6.00 18.04 12.78
C PHE A 53 -6.57 19.45 12.92
N ILE A 54 -5.71 20.40 13.25
CA ILE A 54 -6.09 21.82 13.41
C ILE A 54 -5.04 22.62 12.64
N PHE A 55 -5.51 23.44 11.71
CA PHE A 55 -4.69 24.29 10.84
C PHE A 55 -4.93 25.76 11.18
N ASP A 56 -3.89 26.57 11.07
CA ASP A 56 -3.97 28.03 11.25
C ASP A 56 -4.75 28.71 10.11
N ARG A 57 -4.79 28.05 8.95
CA ARG A 57 -5.48 28.49 7.73
C ARG A 57 -6.45 27.43 7.25
N LYS A 58 -7.37 27.84 6.39
CA LYS A 58 -8.25 26.92 5.67
C LYS A 58 -7.43 26.10 4.67
N LEU A 59 -7.77 24.83 4.54
CA LEU A 59 -7.17 23.94 3.55
C LEU A 59 -7.48 24.43 2.14
N ASP A 60 -6.47 24.42 1.29
CA ASP A 60 -6.58 24.59 -0.15
C ASP A 60 -6.18 23.30 -0.89
N GLN A 61 -6.27 23.32 -2.23
CA GLN A 61 -5.90 22.17 -3.05
C GLN A 61 -4.43 21.76 -2.85
N THR A 62 -3.52 22.73 -2.67
CA THR A 62 -2.11 22.46 -2.44
C THR A 62 -1.92 21.62 -1.18
N ASN A 63 -2.61 21.97 -0.09
CA ASN A 63 -2.56 21.20 1.15
C ASN A 63 -3.08 19.76 0.96
N ILE A 64 -4.18 19.60 0.23
CA ILE A 64 -4.76 18.28 -0.08
C ILE A 64 -3.77 17.43 -0.87
N ASP A 65 -3.19 18.00 -1.94
CA ASP A 65 -2.27 17.30 -2.82
C ASP A 65 -0.97 16.90 -2.11
N GLU A 66 -0.42 17.78 -1.27
CA GLU A 66 0.78 17.50 -0.48
C GLU A 66 0.55 16.37 0.53
N ILE A 67 -0.55 16.43 1.29
CA ILE A 67 -0.89 15.39 2.28
C ILE A 67 -1.16 14.05 1.57
N ASN A 68 -1.87 14.07 0.45
CA ASN A 68 -2.14 12.87 -0.34
C ASN A 68 -0.87 12.29 -1.00
N SER A 69 0.07 13.14 -1.41
CA SER A 69 1.37 12.70 -1.94
C SER A 69 2.20 12.01 -0.86
N ILE A 70 2.25 12.59 0.35
CA ILE A 70 2.92 11.97 1.51
C ILE A 70 2.23 10.64 1.86
N ALA A 71 0.90 10.61 1.85
CA ALA A 71 0.10 9.43 2.07
C ALA A 71 0.46 8.29 1.09
N HIS A 72 0.56 8.62 -0.19
CA HIS A 72 0.94 7.68 -1.24
C HIS A 72 2.38 7.19 -1.07
N TRP A 73 3.31 8.09 -0.74
CA TRP A 73 4.71 7.73 -0.46
C TRP A 73 4.83 6.76 0.73
N ILE A 74 4.05 6.94 1.80
CA ILE A 74 4.00 6.01 2.94
C ILE A 74 3.56 4.61 2.48
N ASN A 75 2.54 4.52 1.63
CA ASN A 75 2.06 3.25 1.08
C ASN A 75 3.13 2.52 0.24
N GLN A 76 3.88 3.26 -0.58
CA GLN A 76 5.01 2.72 -1.33
C GLN A 76 6.12 2.19 -0.41
N ASN A 77 6.44 2.93 0.66
CA ASN A 77 7.44 2.51 1.64
C ASN A 77 7.03 1.23 2.37
N TYR A 78 5.75 1.09 2.72
CA TYR A 78 5.24 -0.15 3.31
C TYR A 78 5.51 -1.36 2.41
N ILE A 79 5.26 -1.25 1.10
CA ILE A 79 5.55 -2.31 0.13
C ILE A 79 7.03 -2.68 0.11
N ILE A 80 7.92 -1.68 0.14
CA ILE A 80 9.37 -1.91 0.19
C ILE A 80 9.77 -2.65 1.49
N ARG A 81 9.18 -2.26 2.63
CA ARG A 81 9.46 -2.88 3.94
C ARG A 81 8.92 -4.31 4.03
N LEU A 82 7.70 -4.54 3.55
CA LEU A 82 7.11 -5.87 3.47
C LEU A 82 7.95 -6.80 2.59
N TYR A 83 8.36 -6.35 1.40
CA TYR A 83 9.28 -7.10 0.55
C TYR A 83 10.58 -7.44 1.27
N SER A 84 11.18 -6.46 1.97
CA SER A 84 12.47 -6.66 2.64
C SER A 84 12.40 -7.74 3.73
N ILE A 85 11.29 -7.80 4.46
CA ILE A 85 11.03 -8.85 5.46
C ILE A 85 10.90 -10.22 4.80
N LEU A 86 10.16 -10.32 3.69
CA LEU A 86 10.03 -11.59 2.95
C LEU A 86 11.36 -12.04 2.34
N GLU A 87 12.16 -11.11 1.80
CA GLU A 87 13.47 -11.39 1.21
C GLU A 87 14.47 -11.88 2.27
N GLN A 88 14.53 -11.22 3.43
CA GLN A 88 15.39 -11.64 4.54
C GLN A 88 15.09 -13.08 5.01
N ASN A 89 13.85 -13.53 4.80
CA ASN A 89 13.37 -14.86 5.15
C ASN A 89 13.34 -15.84 3.97
N LYS A 90 13.98 -15.50 2.85
CA LYS A 90 14.09 -16.34 1.65
C LYS A 90 12.72 -16.74 1.08
N ILE A 91 11.71 -15.89 1.27
CA ILE A 91 10.37 -16.10 0.70
C ILE A 91 10.31 -15.59 -0.73
N CYS A 92 10.96 -14.46 -1.00
CA CYS A 92 11.19 -13.91 -2.32
C CYS A 92 12.65 -13.44 -2.45
N GLY A 93 13.03 -12.95 -3.63
CA GLY A 93 14.37 -12.41 -3.89
C GLY A 93 14.87 -12.78 -5.27
N LYS A 94 16.03 -12.24 -5.67
CA LYS A 94 16.60 -12.47 -7.02
C LYS A 94 16.82 -13.95 -7.36
N SER A 95 17.11 -14.78 -6.37
CA SER A 95 17.42 -16.21 -6.54
C SER A 95 16.30 -17.15 -6.10
N VAL A 96 15.14 -16.61 -5.69
CA VAL A 96 14.02 -17.41 -5.18
C VAL A 96 12.93 -17.49 -6.24
N ILE A 97 12.61 -18.70 -6.68
CA ILE A 97 11.49 -18.96 -7.59
C ILE A 97 10.22 -19.08 -6.75
N ILE A 98 9.19 -18.30 -7.08
CA ILE A 98 7.86 -18.41 -6.46
C ILE A 98 7.19 -19.68 -6.97
N ASP A 99 6.69 -20.51 -6.05
CA ASP A 99 5.88 -21.67 -6.40
C ASP A 99 4.44 -21.22 -6.69
N GLN A 100 4.07 -21.25 -7.97
CA GLN A 100 2.75 -20.82 -8.45
C GLN A 100 1.62 -21.78 -8.07
N ASN A 101 1.93 -22.93 -7.45
CA ASN A 101 0.92 -23.86 -6.95
C ASN A 101 0.51 -23.57 -5.50
N VAL A 102 1.15 -22.60 -4.85
CA VAL A 102 0.86 -22.21 -3.46
C VAL A 102 -0.09 -21.01 -3.44
N ASP A 103 -1.16 -21.10 -2.66
CA ASP A 103 -2.12 -19.99 -2.51
C ASP A 103 -1.41 -18.69 -2.06
N GLY A 104 -1.82 -17.54 -2.61
CA GLY A 104 -1.19 -16.23 -2.36
C GLY A 104 0.07 -15.93 -3.19
N TRP A 105 0.49 -16.82 -4.10
CA TRP A 105 1.68 -16.59 -4.94
C TRP A 105 1.56 -15.32 -5.80
N GLU A 106 0.37 -15.01 -6.30
CA GLU A 106 0.12 -13.83 -7.13
C GLU A 106 0.39 -12.54 -6.35
N ASP A 107 0.04 -12.53 -5.06
CA ASP A 107 0.25 -11.38 -4.18
C ASP A 107 1.75 -11.18 -3.91
N VAL A 108 2.51 -12.27 -3.77
CA VAL A 108 3.98 -12.20 -3.68
C VAL A 108 4.59 -11.72 -5.01
N ASP A 109 4.14 -12.22 -6.17
CA ASP A 109 4.60 -11.73 -7.50
C ASP A 109 4.33 -10.23 -7.67
N LEU A 110 3.12 -9.77 -7.30
CA LEU A 110 2.76 -8.36 -7.31
C LEU A 110 3.65 -7.53 -6.38
N LEU A 111 3.90 -8.00 -5.16
CA LEU A 111 4.79 -7.33 -4.20
C LEU A 111 6.19 -7.13 -4.78
N ILE A 112 6.77 -8.16 -5.42
CA ILE A 112 8.09 -8.07 -6.05
C ILE A 112 8.09 -7.01 -7.15
N ARG A 113 7.08 -7.03 -8.04
CA ARG A 113 6.97 -6.07 -9.15
C ARG A 113 6.81 -4.64 -8.64
N LEU A 114 5.96 -4.45 -7.63
CA LEU A 114 5.73 -3.15 -7.01
C LEU A 114 6.99 -2.62 -6.33
N ARG A 115 7.66 -3.44 -5.51
CA ARG A 115 8.93 -3.06 -4.90
C ARG A 115 9.96 -2.68 -5.95
N ASN A 116 10.09 -3.46 -7.03
CA ASN A 116 11.05 -3.14 -8.09
C ASN A 116 10.70 -1.81 -8.78
N LYS A 117 9.41 -1.53 -8.96
CA LYS A 117 8.96 -0.24 -9.48
C LYS A 117 9.30 0.91 -8.53
N PHE A 118 9.00 0.79 -7.24
CA PHE A 118 9.18 1.85 -6.25
C PHE A 118 10.64 2.07 -5.83
N ALA A 119 11.47 1.03 -5.82
CA ALA A 119 12.87 1.15 -5.42
C ALA A 119 13.79 1.71 -6.53
N HIS A 120 13.39 1.60 -7.81
CA HIS A 120 14.26 1.91 -8.96
C HIS A 120 13.69 3.00 -9.88
N SER A 121 12.64 3.70 -9.47
CA SER A 121 12.06 4.82 -10.21
C SER A 121 11.47 5.85 -9.27
N SER A 122 10.82 6.90 -9.79
CA SER A 122 10.11 7.91 -8.98
C SER A 122 8.93 7.36 -8.18
N GLY A 123 8.56 6.10 -8.39
CA GLY A 123 7.42 5.45 -7.75
C GLY A 123 6.09 5.69 -8.45
N ASN A 124 6.00 6.78 -9.22
CA ASN A 124 4.80 7.14 -9.97
C ASN A 124 4.49 6.13 -11.08
N TYR A 125 3.20 6.02 -11.37
CA TYR A 125 2.74 5.27 -12.51
C TYR A 125 3.06 6.02 -13.82
N ASN A 126 3.33 5.28 -14.88
CA ASN A 126 3.67 5.84 -16.19
C ASN A 126 2.90 5.09 -17.28
N SER A 127 1.89 5.74 -17.85
CA SER A 127 1.06 5.19 -18.92
C SER A 127 1.81 4.98 -20.24
N ARG A 128 3.00 5.53 -20.43
CA ARG A 128 3.82 5.25 -21.63
C ARG A 128 4.70 4.01 -21.47
N ASN A 129 4.84 3.49 -20.25
CA ASN A 129 5.65 2.33 -19.96
C ASN A 129 4.78 1.06 -19.87
N ASN A 130 4.98 0.12 -20.80
CA ASN A 130 4.18 -1.11 -20.89
C ASN A 130 4.23 -1.98 -19.62
N VAL A 131 5.38 -1.98 -18.92
CA VAL A 131 5.53 -2.72 -17.64
C VAL A 131 4.66 -2.08 -16.54
N SER A 132 4.67 -0.74 -16.45
CA SER A 132 3.86 0.00 -15.49
C SER A 132 2.37 -0.17 -15.79
N LYS A 133 1.97 -0.07 -17.07
CA LYS A 133 0.60 -0.37 -17.55
C LYS A 133 0.14 -1.77 -17.17
N SER A 134 0.97 -2.78 -17.46
CA SER A 134 0.65 -4.18 -17.14
C SER A 134 0.50 -4.37 -15.64
N LEU A 135 1.40 -3.81 -14.82
CA LEU A 135 1.32 -3.90 -13.37
C LEU A 135 0.06 -3.22 -12.81
N TYR A 136 -0.28 -2.03 -13.32
CA TYR A 136 -1.51 -1.32 -12.95
C TYR A 136 -2.75 -2.18 -13.23
N LYS A 137 -2.87 -2.71 -14.45
CA LYS A 137 -3.99 -3.57 -14.85
C LYS A 137 -4.10 -4.81 -13.97
N LYS A 138 -2.97 -5.46 -13.66
CA LYS A 138 -2.95 -6.60 -12.75
C LYS A 138 -3.45 -6.26 -11.35
N LEU A 139 -3.13 -5.09 -10.80
CA LEU A 139 -3.67 -4.66 -9.51
C LEU A 139 -5.18 -4.48 -9.56
N VAL A 140 -5.68 -3.79 -10.60
CA VAL A 140 -7.10 -3.56 -10.79
C VAL A 140 -7.87 -4.88 -10.92
N GLU A 141 -7.33 -5.82 -11.70
CA GLU A 141 -7.94 -7.14 -11.90
C GLU A 141 -7.90 -8.00 -10.64
N ARG A 142 -6.71 -8.16 -10.03
CA ARG A 142 -6.50 -8.99 -8.83
C ARG A 142 -7.40 -8.55 -7.68
N TYR A 143 -7.50 -7.25 -7.44
CA TYR A 143 -8.24 -6.68 -6.31
C TYR A 143 -9.63 -6.14 -6.69
N LYS A 144 -10.06 -6.33 -7.94
CA LYS A 144 -11.38 -5.93 -8.45
C LYS A 144 -11.73 -4.46 -8.15
N LEU A 145 -10.77 -3.57 -8.39
CA LEU A 145 -10.89 -2.14 -8.06
C LEU A 145 -11.90 -1.45 -8.99
N LYS A 146 -12.89 -0.77 -8.42
CA LYS A 146 -13.98 -0.12 -9.18
C LYS A 146 -13.85 1.40 -9.31
N ASP A 147 -13.35 2.05 -8.25
CA ASP A 147 -13.32 3.51 -8.15
C ASP A 147 -11.90 4.06 -8.31
N VAL A 148 -11.18 3.57 -9.33
CA VAL A 148 -9.81 4.00 -9.64
C VAL A 148 -9.77 4.63 -11.02
N LYS A 149 -8.85 5.57 -11.21
CA LYS A 149 -8.61 6.20 -12.51
C LYS A 149 -8.30 5.13 -13.56
N SER A 150 -8.69 5.40 -14.81
CA SER A 150 -8.26 4.55 -15.92
C SER A 150 -6.72 4.55 -16.04
N PRO A 151 -6.10 3.50 -16.61
CA PRO A 151 -4.66 3.50 -16.86
C PRO A 151 -4.16 4.67 -17.71
N GLU A 152 -5.04 5.33 -18.47
CA GLU A 152 -4.71 6.47 -19.32
C GLU A 152 -4.70 7.80 -18.52
N GLU A 153 -5.48 7.88 -17.44
CA GLU A 153 -5.65 9.08 -16.61
C GLU A 153 -4.90 9.01 -15.28
N ALA A 154 -4.45 7.82 -14.88
CA ALA A 154 -3.73 7.61 -13.64
C ALA A 154 -2.32 8.22 -13.71
N ASN A 155 -1.89 8.80 -12.58
CA ASN A 155 -0.51 9.26 -12.34
C ASN A 155 0.20 8.45 -11.25
N GLU A 156 -0.56 7.65 -10.50
CA GLU A 156 -0.12 6.85 -9.36
C GLU A 156 -0.67 5.44 -9.45
N PHE A 157 -0.06 4.48 -8.76
CA PHE A 157 -0.65 3.15 -8.61
C PHE A 157 -1.81 3.19 -7.59
N PRO A 158 -2.86 2.38 -7.75
CA PRO A 158 -3.91 2.32 -6.76
C PRO A 158 -3.40 1.51 -5.57
N LEU A 159 -3.00 2.19 -4.50
CA LEU A 159 -2.41 1.58 -3.30
C LEU A 159 -3.25 1.85 -2.05
N SER A 160 -4.58 1.86 -2.18
CA SER A 160 -5.43 2.05 -1.00
C SER A 160 -5.19 0.92 0.02
N ILE A 161 -5.30 1.26 1.30
CA ILE A 161 -5.00 0.33 2.39
C ILE A 161 -5.97 -0.85 2.36
N ASP A 162 -7.27 -0.54 2.37
CA ASP A 162 -8.37 -1.50 2.51
C ASP A 162 -8.56 -2.39 1.27
N THR A 163 -8.37 -1.84 0.07
CA THR A 163 -8.62 -2.57 -1.18
C THR A 163 -7.37 -3.20 -1.79
N VAL A 164 -6.17 -2.75 -1.42
CA VAL A 164 -4.91 -3.25 -2.02
C VAL A 164 -3.91 -3.70 -0.97
N LEU A 165 -3.47 -2.83 -0.05
CA LEU A 165 -2.34 -3.16 0.82
C LEU A 165 -2.70 -4.23 1.86
N GLU A 166 -3.89 -4.19 2.45
CA GLU A 166 -4.38 -5.20 3.37
C GLU A 166 -4.55 -6.56 2.66
N PRO A 167 -5.30 -6.67 1.54
CA PRO A 167 -5.36 -7.91 0.76
C PRO A 167 -4.00 -8.43 0.30
N LEU A 168 -3.09 -7.56 -0.16
CA LEU A 168 -1.73 -7.92 -0.55
C LEU A 168 -0.96 -8.55 0.63
N THR A 169 -1.11 -7.95 1.81
CA THR A 169 -0.48 -8.42 3.05
C THR A 169 -1.02 -9.79 3.45
N GLU A 170 -2.34 -9.96 3.42
CA GLU A 170 -2.99 -11.24 3.70
C GLU A 170 -2.58 -12.32 2.69
N GLY A 171 -2.49 -12.00 1.40
CA GLY A 171 -2.00 -12.89 0.36
C GLY A 171 -0.57 -13.35 0.61
N CYS A 172 0.32 -12.44 1.01
CA CYS A 172 1.69 -12.77 1.39
C CYS A 172 1.74 -13.71 2.62
N LYS A 173 0.90 -13.46 3.65
CA LYS A 173 0.79 -14.33 4.82
C LYS A 173 0.27 -15.73 4.46
N LYS A 174 -0.71 -15.82 3.57
CA LYS A 174 -1.25 -17.10 3.05
C LYS A 174 -0.19 -17.89 2.31
N TYR A 175 0.55 -17.25 1.41
CA TYR A 175 1.66 -17.89 0.69
C TYR A 175 2.67 -18.48 1.65
N PHE A 176 3.09 -17.70 2.64
CA PHE A 176 4.04 -18.18 3.63
C PHE A 176 3.50 -19.36 4.46
N SER A 177 2.25 -19.28 4.91
CA SER A 177 1.65 -20.31 5.75
C SER A 177 1.51 -21.64 5.01
N SER A 178 1.16 -21.59 3.73
CA SER A 178 0.88 -22.74 2.85
C SER A 178 2.13 -23.43 2.29
N ARG A 179 3.32 -22.81 2.40
CA ARG A 179 4.59 -23.46 2.03
C ARG A 179 4.92 -24.58 3.01
N LYS A 180 5.24 -25.76 2.48
CA LYS A 180 5.74 -26.90 3.28
C LYS A 180 7.18 -26.68 3.72
#